data_AF-J8LNH0-F1
#
_entry.id   AF-J8LNH0-F1
#
_cell.length_a   1.000
_cell.length_b   1.000
_cell.length_c   1.000
_cell.angle_alpha   90.00
_cell.angle_beta   90.00
_cell.angle_gamma   90.00
#
_symmetry.space_group_name_H-M   'P 1'
#
loop_
_entity.id
_entity.type
_entity.pdbx_description
1 polymer ?
#
loop_
_entity_poly.entity_id
_entity_poly.type
_entity_poly.pdbx_seq_one_letter_code
_entity_poly.pdbx_strand_id
1 'polypeptide(L)'
;MFSVFNSPCVFEQLPTFNQPISSHHFEYNSPVSYYPECKKRRAVKANSTSSERRGRNRSETLKYALAETPNGYTLSLYKRIPHELFSKYINENLNELKDNHYRPTYHVVRDFFGNQYYVEDKVNEDVLLRSALEDLDLKAIGKKIAKDLFQDYEMELNHRGDELSILSKKDNVYKNFSLDQVFDDVFVIGCGLENMDDDYRDKYALLKIGLAKHEGENMSSNAQQPKVLQNISAEEQSQGETKASPSYAEEEEGEDDAVETQSFKEEQIKKWIEEERLMQEENRKAEQEKLVKQRKEKEKKEKQAKLKAKKESLIRKQKAKRAHQKKKQGSSPSTTLKIEVGYKDNNSNTDVAGSDNESTNSESDMNSCSFLSDNTLRRHVSPILEDVEDEELDRYNESLSRSPRGNSIIEDM
;
A
#
# COMPACT_ATOMS: atom_id res chain seq x y z
N MET A 1 9.02 32.55 54.62
CA MET A 1 8.14 33.38 53.79
C MET A 1 8.65 33.32 52.36
N PHE A 2 8.06 32.46 51.53
CA PHE A 2 8.26 32.49 50.08
C PHE A 2 6.87 32.40 49.44
N SER A 3 6.58 33.40 48.60
CA SER A 3 5.30 33.67 47.97
C SER A 3 5.04 32.66 46.85
N VAL A 4 3.97 31.88 47.00
CA VAL A 4 3.42 31.03 45.95
C VAL A 4 2.54 31.90 45.07
N PHE A 5 3.07 32.35 43.93
CA PHE A 5 2.21 32.88 42.86
C PHE A 5 1.62 31.70 42.09
N ASN A 6 0.45 31.26 42.54
CA ASN A 6 -0.49 30.52 41.72
C ASN A 6 -0.95 31.47 40.60
N SER A 7 -0.58 31.20 39.35
CA SER A 7 -1.29 31.74 38.20
C SER A 7 -2.62 30.98 38.08
N PRO A 8 -3.79 31.64 38.18
CA PRO A 8 -5.05 30.98 37.91
C PRO A 8 -5.13 30.78 36.39
N CYS A 9 -5.15 29.52 35.96
CA CYS A 9 -5.54 29.17 34.60
C CYS A 9 -7.05 29.43 34.49
N VAL A 10 -7.41 30.68 34.20
CA VAL A 10 -8.79 31.08 33.88
C VAL A 10 -8.99 30.76 32.41
N PHE A 11 -9.80 29.75 32.12
CA PHE A 11 -10.30 29.55 30.77
C PHE A 11 -11.22 30.72 30.42
N GLU A 12 -10.83 31.48 29.41
CA GLU A 12 -11.62 32.56 28.82
C GLU A 12 -12.85 31.92 28.15
N GLN A 13 -14.04 32.15 28.73
CA GLN A 13 -15.30 31.71 28.11
C GLN A 13 -15.49 32.44 26.79
N LEU A 14 -15.63 31.68 25.70
CA LEU A 14 -15.94 32.21 24.37
C LEU A 14 -17.22 33.07 24.42
N PRO A 15 -17.28 34.20 23.68
CA PRO A 15 -18.45 35.07 23.66
C PRO A 15 -19.67 34.29 23.16
N THR A 16 -20.70 34.18 23.99
CA THR A 16 -22.01 33.69 23.57
C THR A 16 -22.69 34.79 22.76
N PHE A 17 -22.83 34.55 21.45
CA PHE A 17 -23.60 35.37 20.53
C PHE A 17 -25.10 35.24 20.85
N ASN A 18 -25.57 36.03 21.80
CA ASN A 18 -26.99 36.26 22.03
C ASN A 18 -27.29 37.73 21.78
N GLN A 19 -27.71 38.06 20.55
CA GLN A 19 -28.43 39.30 20.28
C GLN A 19 -29.90 38.97 19.99
N PRO A 20 -30.84 39.45 20.82
CA PRO A 20 -32.22 39.57 20.41
C PRO A 20 -32.43 40.91 19.68
N ILE A 21 -33.22 40.81 18.63
CA ILE A 21 -33.86 41.87 17.86
C ILE A 21 -34.67 42.75 18.82
N SER A 22 -34.43 44.07 18.86
CA SER A 22 -35.46 45.05 19.25
C SER A 22 -35.07 46.48 18.92
N SER A 23 -35.97 47.11 18.17
CA SER A 23 -36.12 48.51 17.79
C SER A 23 -36.33 49.50 18.95
N HIS A 24 -36.09 50.78 18.60
CA HIS A 24 -36.55 52.07 19.18
C HIS A 24 -35.43 52.97 19.75
N HIS A 25 -35.03 54.07 19.08
CA HIS A 25 -35.66 55.40 18.96
C HIS A 25 -35.32 56.34 20.14
N PHE A 26 -34.40 57.29 19.95
CA PHE A 26 -34.23 58.60 20.63
C PHE A 26 -33.11 59.37 19.90
N GLU A 27 -33.47 60.27 18.97
CA GLU A 27 -33.53 61.73 19.09
C GLU A 27 -32.19 62.48 19.29
N TYR A 28 -31.89 63.26 18.24
CA TYR A 28 -30.99 64.38 18.05
C TYR A 28 -30.41 65.06 19.31
N ASN A 29 -29.08 65.19 19.35
CA ASN A 29 -28.43 66.52 19.39
C ASN A 29 -26.91 66.47 19.14
N SER A 30 -26.50 67.37 18.22
CA SER A 30 -25.17 67.94 17.99
C SER A 30 -24.15 67.20 17.11
N PRO A 31 -23.60 67.86 16.06
CA PRO A 31 -22.80 67.23 15.02
C PRO A 31 -21.31 67.33 15.34
N VAL A 32 -20.67 66.21 15.64
CA VAL A 32 -19.24 66.05 15.41
C VAL A 32 -19.11 64.97 14.33
N SER A 33 -19.14 65.42 13.07
CA SER A 33 -18.88 64.55 11.95
C SER A 33 -17.39 64.20 11.94
N TYR A 34 -17.02 63.18 12.70
CA TYR A 34 -15.77 62.45 12.50
C TYR A 34 -15.94 61.61 11.23
N TYR A 35 -15.90 62.26 10.07
CA TYR A 35 -15.64 61.56 8.83
C TYR A 35 -14.17 61.11 8.90
N PRO A 36 -13.86 59.80 8.88
CA PRO A 36 -12.51 59.38 8.57
C PRO A 36 -12.24 59.90 7.16
N GLU A 37 -11.33 60.87 7.04
CA GLU A 37 -10.82 61.31 5.75
C GLU A 37 -10.38 60.06 4.98
N CYS A 38 -11.08 59.75 3.90
CA CYS A 38 -10.59 58.80 2.92
C CYS A 38 -9.30 59.39 2.36
N LYS A 39 -8.16 59.08 3.00
CA LYS A 39 -6.84 59.30 2.44
C LYS A 39 -6.85 58.66 1.06
N LYS A 40 -6.95 59.51 0.03
CA LYS A 40 -6.73 59.13 -1.37
C LYS A 40 -5.35 58.51 -1.43
N ARG A 41 -5.31 57.16 -1.39
CA ARG A 41 -4.11 56.42 -1.74
C ARG A 41 -3.76 56.88 -3.14
N ARG A 42 -2.61 57.57 -3.28
CA ARG A 42 -1.97 57.72 -4.58
C ARG A 42 -1.91 56.33 -5.16
N ALA A 43 -2.58 56.14 -6.31
CA ALA A 43 -2.33 55.00 -7.15
C ALA A 43 -0.85 55.07 -7.52
N VAL A 44 -0.02 54.35 -6.76
CA VAL A 44 1.29 53.95 -7.23
C VAL A 44 0.97 53.14 -8.46
N LYS A 45 1.22 53.72 -9.63
CA LYS A 45 1.35 52.98 -10.88
C LYS A 45 2.42 51.94 -10.63
N ALA A 46 1.98 50.77 -10.17
CA ALA A 46 2.78 49.57 -10.27
C ALA A 46 2.89 49.33 -11.76
N ASN A 47 3.97 49.83 -12.35
CA ASN A 47 4.64 49.13 -13.43
C ASN A 47 5.20 47.83 -12.83
N SER A 48 4.31 46.96 -12.32
CA SER A 48 4.57 45.55 -12.42
C SER A 48 4.39 45.29 -13.89
N THR A 49 5.49 45.20 -14.60
CA THR A 49 5.62 44.23 -15.67
C THR A 49 4.96 42.96 -15.16
N SER A 50 3.68 42.78 -15.49
CA SER A 50 3.10 41.47 -15.58
C SER A 50 3.98 40.81 -16.62
N SER A 51 5.05 40.16 -16.16
CA SER A 51 5.55 39.01 -16.89
C SER A 51 4.29 38.24 -17.18
N GLU A 52 4.03 38.08 -18.46
CA GLU A 52 3.00 37.21 -18.97
C GLU A 52 3.20 35.86 -18.29
N ARG A 53 2.59 35.67 -17.11
CA ARG A 53 2.03 34.40 -16.71
C ARG A 53 0.89 34.19 -17.69
N ARG A 54 1.25 33.95 -18.97
CA ARG A 54 0.54 33.05 -19.84
C ARG A 54 0.45 31.78 -19.02
N GLY A 55 -0.61 31.67 -18.24
CA GLY A 55 -1.06 30.42 -17.68
C GLY A 55 -1.10 29.50 -18.87
N ARG A 56 -0.10 28.62 -18.94
CA ARG A 56 -0.07 27.49 -19.85
C ARG A 56 -1.24 26.60 -19.45
N ASN A 57 -2.46 27.01 -19.78
CA ASN A 57 -3.55 26.08 -20.02
C ASN A 57 -3.31 25.49 -21.42
N ARG A 58 -2.07 25.04 -21.69
CA ARG A 58 -1.85 24.04 -22.71
C ARG A 58 -2.43 22.81 -22.07
N SER A 59 -3.64 22.44 -22.49
CA SER A 59 -4.22 21.12 -22.22
C SER A 59 -3.09 20.10 -22.41
N GLU A 60 -2.60 19.57 -21.29
CA GLU A 60 -1.50 18.61 -21.30
C GLU A 60 -2.00 17.43 -22.10
N THR A 61 -1.40 17.22 -23.27
CA THR A 61 -1.76 16.11 -24.14
C THR A 61 -1.46 14.82 -23.40
N LEU A 62 -2.47 13.94 -23.28
CA LEU A 62 -2.33 12.63 -22.66
C LEU A 62 -1.12 11.90 -23.28
N LYS A 63 -0.11 11.60 -22.46
CA LYS A 63 1.05 10.82 -22.88
C LYS A 63 0.68 9.34 -22.82
N TYR A 64 0.98 8.59 -23.87
CA TYR A 64 0.68 7.16 -23.92
C TYR A 64 1.77 6.38 -24.66
N ALA A 65 1.88 5.09 -24.35
CA ALA A 65 2.72 4.14 -25.06
C ALA A 65 1.92 2.85 -25.31
N LEU A 66 2.05 2.27 -26.50
CA LEU A 66 1.39 1.03 -26.87
C LEU A 66 2.47 -0.05 -27.05
N ALA A 67 2.31 -1.18 -26.37
CA ALA A 67 3.18 -2.34 -26.50
C ALA A 67 2.39 -3.57 -26.93
N GLU A 68 2.87 -4.30 -27.93
CA GLU A 68 2.27 -5.56 -28.34
C GLU A 68 2.66 -6.68 -27.37
N THR A 69 1.70 -7.53 -27.03
CA THR A 69 1.86 -8.70 -26.14
C THR A 69 1.30 -9.94 -26.86
N PRO A 70 1.70 -11.17 -26.48
CA PRO A 70 1.22 -12.37 -27.17
C PRO A 70 -0.31 -12.50 -27.17
N ASN A 71 -0.98 -11.99 -26.12
CA ASN A 71 -2.42 -12.10 -25.96
C ASN A 71 -3.18 -10.84 -26.43
N GLY A 72 -2.50 -9.85 -27.01
CA GLY A 72 -3.11 -8.57 -27.38
C GLY A 72 -2.20 -7.37 -27.26
N TYR A 73 -2.73 -6.24 -26.80
CA TYR A 73 -1.94 -5.02 -26.64
C TYR A 73 -2.02 -4.49 -25.22
N THR A 74 -0.94 -3.86 -24.78
CA THR A 74 -0.88 -3.13 -23.52
C THR A 74 -0.76 -1.64 -23.81
N LEU A 75 -1.81 -0.89 -23.52
CA LEU A 75 -1.82 0.57 -23.57
C LEU A 75 -1.43 1.13 -22.20
N SER A 76 -0.33 1.87 -22.15
CA SER A 76 0.17 2.53 -20.96
C SER A 76 -0.10 4.02 -21.05
N LEU A 77 -0.91 4.55 -20.14
CA LEU A 77 -1.22 5.98 -20.04
C LEU A 77 -0.39 6.63 -18.93
N TYR A 78 0.13 7.82 -19.20
CA TYR A 78 0.98 8.57 -18.29
C TYR A 78 0.36 9.93 -17.99
N LYS A 79 0.24 10.21 -16.69
CA LYS A 79 -0.30 11.48 -16.19
C LYS A 79 0.66 12.06 -15.17
N ARG A 80 0.94 13.36 -15.28
CA ARG A 80 1.85 14.03 -14.35
C ARG A 80 1.23 14.08 -12.95
N ILE A 81 2.03 13.78 -11.93
CA ILE A 81 1.60 13.86 -10.54
C ILE A 81 1.94 15.25 -10.00
N PRO A 82 0.96 16.04 -9.54
CA PRO A 82 1.25 17.29 -8.85
C PRO A 82 2.07 17.03 -7.57
N HIS A 83 3.14 17.79 -7.37
CA HIS A 83 4.01 17.64 -6.21
C HIS A 83 3.24 17.75 -4.87
N GLU A 84 2.24 18.63 -4.80
CA GLU A 84 1.38 18.82 -3.64
C GLU A 84 0.57 17.56 -3.29
N LEU A 85 0.06 16.85 -4.30
CA LEU A 85 -0.69 15.62 -4.11
C LEU A 85 0.26 14.51 -3.64
N PHE A 86 1.43 14.41 -4.26
CA PHE A 86 2.44 13.44 -3.87
C PHE A 86 2.93 13.65 -2.42
N SER A 87 3.24 14.88 -2.03
CA SER A 87 3.71 15.20 -0.68
C SER A 87 2.62 14.98 0.35
N LYS A 88 1.36 15.31 0.04
CA LYS A 88 0.21 15.01 0.90
C LYS A 88 0.12 13.52 1.22
N TYR A 89 0.14 12.67 0.20
CA TYR A 89 0.05 11.23 0.35
C TYR A 89 1.22 10.61 1.13
N ILE A 90 2.43 11.12 0.92
CA ILE A 90 3.59 10.69 1.73
C ILE A 90 3.41 11.10 3.18
N ASN A 91 3.04 12.36 3.44
CA ASN A 91 2.93 12.86 4.81
C ASN A 91 1.81 12.17 5.59
N GLU A 92 0.67 11.89 4.95
CA GLU A 92 -0.42 11.11 5.56
C GLU A 92 0.07 9.71 5.97
N ASN A 93 0.71 8.98 5.05
CA ASN A 93 1.17 7.63 5.32
C ASN A 93 2.35 7.59 6.32
N LEU A 94 3.20 8.61 6.28
CA LEU A 94 4.31 8.79 7.23
C LEU A 94 3.80 9.12 8.63
N ASN A 95 2.73 9.91 8.76
CA ASN A 95 2.09 10.17 10.04
C ASN A 95 1.43 8.91 10.59
N GLU A 96 0.72 8.13 9.75
CA GLU A 96 0.17 6.83 10.15
C GLU A 96 1.27 5.89 10.67
N LEU A 97 2.41 5.82 9.98
CA LEU A 97 3.55 5.02 10.40
C LEU A 97 4.18 5.56 11.70
N LYS A 98 4.35 6.87 11.83
CA LYS A 98 4.82 7.48 13.08
C LYS A 98 3.94 7.10 14.27
N ASP A 99 2.62 7.17 14.10
CA ASP A 99 1.66 6.80 15.14
C ASP A 99 1.75 5.30 15.48
N ASN A 100 1.97 4.44 14.48
CA ASN A 100 2.16 3.00 14.69
C ASN A 100 3.47 2.64 15.39
N HIS A 101 4.56 3.37 15.11
CA HIS A 101 5.85 3.19 15.76
C HIS A 101 5.93 3.88 17.12
N TYR A 102 5.03 4.82 17.39
CA TYR A 102 4.99 5.55 18.64
C TYR A 102 4.67 4.61 19.80
N ARG A 103 5.64 4.45 20.70
CA ARG A 103 5.47 3.69 21.94
C ARG A 103 5.81 4.59 23.12
N PRO A 104 4.80 5.17 23.78
CA PRO A 104 5.05 6.07 24.90
C PRO A 104 5.70 5.27 26.03
N THR A 105 6.81 5.79 26.54
CA THR A 105 7.49 5.24 27.71
C THR A 105 7.29 6.21 28.86
N TYR A 106 6.94 5.70 30.04
CA TYR A 106 6.64 6.54 31.19
C TYR A 106 7.58 6.21 32.34
N HIS A 107 8.06 7.23 33.04
CA HIS A 107 8.75 7.08 34.31
C HIS A 107 7.96 7.72 35.45
N VAL A 108 8.17 7.22 36.67
CA VAL A 108 7.47 7.70 37.86
C VAL A 108 8.29 8.81 38.51
N VAL A 109 7.70 10.00 38.62
CA VAL A 109 8.27 11.14 39.35
C VAL A 109 7.48 11.33 40.63
N ARG A 110 8.18 11.54 41.75
CA ARG A 110 7.56 11.81 43.04
C ARG A 110 7.76 13.28 43.41
N ASP A 111 6.66 13.95 43.74
CA ASP A 111 6.69 15.33 44.21
C ASP A 111 7.08 15.40 45.70
N PHE A 112 7.42 16.60 46.19
CA PHE A 112 7.82 16.90 47.57
C PHE A 112 6.77 16.46 48.61
N PHE A 113 5.49 16.44 48.23
CA PHE A 113 4.39 15.95 49.08
C PHE A 113 4.21 14.43 49.06
N GLY A 114 5.05 13.70 48.31
CA GLY A 114 5.02 12.24 48.24
C GLY A 114 4.05 11.66 47.20
N ASN A 115 3.35 12.51 46.44
CA ASN A 115 2.48 12.10 45.33
C ASN A 115 3.32 11.61 44.13
N GLN A 116 2.87 10.56 43.46
CA GLN A 116 3.54 9.97 42.30
C GLN A 116 2.80 10.32 41.00
N TYR A 117 3.56 10.72 39.99
CA TYR A 117 3.05 11.06 38.66
C TYR A 117 3.78 10.24 37.61
N TYR A 118 3.06 9.76 36.60
CA TYR A 118 3.65 9.18 35.41
C TYR A 118 3.96 10.30 34.43
N VAL A 119 5.23 10.51 34.13
CA VAL A 119 5.69 11.48 33.15
C VAL A 119 6.19 10.72 31.94
N GLU A 120 5.71 11.13 30.78
CA GLU A 120 6.15 10.57 29.51
C GLU A 120 7.59 10.98 29.21
N ASP A 121 8.41 10.00 28.86
CA ASP A 121 9.77 10.22 28.41
C ASP A 121 9.77 10.94 27.07
N LYS A 122 10.67 11.91 26.91
CA LYS A 122 10.86 12.57 25.62
C LYS A 122 11.37 11.55 24.61
N VAL A 123 10.49 11.16 23.69
CA VAL A 123 10.88 10.32 22.55
C VAL A 123 11.69 11.17 21.58
N ASN A 124 12.76 10.60 21.04
CA ASN A 124 13.54 11.24 20.01
C ASN A 124 12.78 11.17 18.67
N GLU A 125 12.13 12.27 18.30
CA GLU A 125 11.31 12.37 17.08
C GLU A 125 12.08 12.01 15.81
N ASP A 126 13.39 12.28 15.76
CA ASP A 126 14.23 11.96 14.61
C ASP A 126 14.40 10.45 14.43
N VAL A 127 14.49 9.69 15.52
CA VAL A 127 14.60 8.22 15.48
C VAL A 127 13.28 7.61 15.03
N LEU A 128 12.16 8.15 15.53
CA LEU A 128 10.83 7.73 15.11
C LEU A 128 10.59 8.02 13.63
N LEU A 129 10.96 9.21 13.17
CA LEU A 129 10.85 9.60 11.76
C LEU A 129 11.69 8.68 10.86
N ARG A 130 12.94 8.37 11.25
CA ARG A 130 13.80 7.45 10.49
C ARG A 130 13.19 6.06 10.39
N SER A 131 12.71 5.51 11.50
CA SER A 131 12.01 4.22 11.49
C SER A 131 10.78 4.23 10.58
N ALA A 132 9.98 5.30 10.62
CA ALA A 132 8.80 5.43 9.76
C ALA A 132 9.17 5.58 8.27
N LEU A 133 10.29 6.22 7.95
CA LEU A 133 10.79 6.33 6.58
C LEU A 133 11.30 4.99 6.03
N GLU A 134 11.89 4.15 6.87
CA GLU A 134 12.35 2.80 6.48
C GLU A 134 11.18 1.89 6.08
N ASP A 135 10.05 2.00 6.78
CA ASP A 135 8.84 1.20 6.53
C ASP A 135 7.90 1.79 5.46
N LEU A 136 8.27 2.93 4.86
CA LEU A 136 7.43 3.62 3.88
C LEU A 136 7.38 2.88 2.52
N ASP A 137 6.22 2.28 2.20
CA ASP A 137 6.01 1.66 0.89
C ASP A 137 5.58 2.67 -0.19
N LEU A 138 6.56 3.17 -0.94
CA LEU A 138 6.34 4.07 -2.08
C LEU A 138 5.50 3.45 -3.20
N LYS A 139 5.51 2.12 -3.37
CA LYS A 139 4.73 1.45 -4.43
C LYS A 139 3.25 1.45 -4.08
N ALA A 140 2.91 1.18 -2.82
CA ALA A 140 1.53 1.28 -2.33
C ALA A 140 1.00 2.72 -2.43
N ILE A 141 1.82 3.71 -2.07
CA ILE A 141 1.49 5.13 -2.22
C ILE A 141 1.26 5.47 -3.70
N GLY A 142 2.17 5.06 -4.57
CA GLY A 142 2.06 5.28 -6.02
C GLY A 142 0.78 4.71 -6.60
N LYS A 143 0.35 3.51 -6.16
CA LYS A 143 -0.93 2.91 -6.55
C LYS A 143 -2.13 3.73 -6.09
N LYS A 144 -2.13 4.22 -4.84
CA LYS A 144 -3.21 5.09 -4.32
C LYS A 144 -3.31 6.37 -5.15
N ILE A 145 -2.18 7.04 -5.38
CA ILE A 145 -2.11 8.25 -6.19
C ILE A 145 -2.60 8.02 -7.62
N ALA A 146 -2.17 6.93 -8.26
CA ALA A 146 -2.59 6.61 -9.61
C ALA A 146 -4.10 6.36 -9.67
N LYS A 147 -4.67 5.62 -8.71
CA LYS A 147 -6.13 5.40 -8.64
C LYS A 147 -6.92 6.70 -8.54
N ASP A 148 -6.48 7.63 -7.70
CA ASP A 148 -7.13 8.93 -7.54
C ASP A 148 -7.02 9.80 -8.79
N LEU A 149 -5.86 9.77 -9.46
CA LEU A 149 -5.62 10.57 -10.65
C LEU A 149 -6.37 10.08 -11.88
N PHE A 150 -6.61 8.77 -11.98
CA PHE A 150 -7.34 8.13 -13.08
C PHE A 150 -8.80 7.80 -12.73
N GLN A 151 -9.30 8.29 -11.59
CA GLN A 151 -10.65 7.95 -11.13
C GLN A 151 -11.75 8.38 -12.10
N ASP A 152 -11.53 9.46 -12.85
CA ASP A 152 -12.49 10.06 -13.78
C ASP A 152 -12.29 9.62 -15.24
N TYR A 153 -11.40 8.66 -15.49
CA TYR A 153 -11.17 8.13 -16.83
C TYR A 153 -12.21 7.06 -17.16
N GLU A 154 -13.00 7.34 -18.18
CA GLU A 154 -13.96 6.43 -18.81
C GLU A 154 -13.28 5.83 -20.06
N MET A 155 -13.39 4.50 -20.22
CA MET A 155 -12.83 3.76 -21.35
C MET A 155 -13.94 2.95 -21.99
N GLU A 156 -14.15 3.16 -23.28
CA GLU A 156 -15.19 2.45 -24.03
C GLU A 156 -14.58 1.86 -25.30
N LEU A 157 -14.74 0.55 -25.45
CA LEU A 157 -14.42 -0.16 -26.68
C LEU A 157 -15.67 -0.18 -27.56
N ASN A 158 -15.50 0.12 -28.85
CA ASN A 158 -16.58 0.06 -29.81
C ASN A 158 -17.13 -1.38 -29.93
N HIS A 159 -18.39 -1.53 -30.31
CA HIS A 159 -19.05 -2.84 -30.51
C HIS A 159 -18.36 -3.75 -31.53
N ARG A 160 -17.51 -3.18 -32.40
CA ARG A 160 -16.71 -3.91 -33.39
C ARG A 160 -15.33 -4.30 -32.88
N GLY A 161 -14.89 -3.77 -31.74
CA GLY A 161 -13.56 -3.99 -31.18
C GLY A 161 -12.42 -3.27 -31.92
N ASP A 162 -12.72 -2.36 -32.85
CA ASP A 162 -11.77 -1.68 -33.72
C ASP A 162 -11.34 -0.29 -33.22
N GLU A 163 -12.09 0.29 -32.29
CA GLU A 163 -11.83 1.62 -31.75
C GLU A 163 -11.93 1.62 -30.23
N LEU A 164 -10.90 2.14 -29.56
CA LEU A 164 -10.90 2.42 -28.13
C LEU A 164 -11.00 3.92 -27.89
N SER A 165 -12.01 4.35 -27.15
CA SER A 165 -12.17 5.74 -26.74
C SER A 165 -11.85 5.92 -25.27
N ILE A 166 -11.07 6.95 -24.97
CA ILE A 166 -10.65 7.31 -23.60
C ILE A 166 -11.07 8.75 -23.35
N LEU A 167 -11.88 8.93 -22.30
CA LEU A 167 -12.48 10.20 -21.93
C LEU A 167 -12.18 10.53 -20.48
N SER A 168 -11.72 11.76 -20.21
CA SER A 168 -11.62 12.33 -18.86
C SER A 168 -12.18 13.75 -18.88
N LYS A 169 -13.20 13.98 -18.05
CA LYS A 169 -13.86 15.29 -17.92
C LYS A 169 -13.00 16.28 -17.13
N LYS A 170 -12.24 15.79 -16.14
CA LYS A 170 -11.40 16.65 -15.28
C LYS A 170 -10.21 17.21 -16.05
N ASP A 171 -9.60 16.38 -16.89
CA ASP A 171 -8.41 16.78 -17.66
C ASP A 171 -8.77 17.32 -19.05
N ASN A 172 -10.05 17.31 -19.42
CA ASN A 172 -10.54 17.63 -20.78
C ASN A 172 -9.82 16.79 -21.85
N VAL A 173 -9.66 15.50 -21.58
CA VAL A 173 -9.03 14.55 -22.51
C VAL A 173 -10.13 13.77 -23.22
N TYR A 174 -10.10 13.80 -24.54
CA TYR A 174 -10.87 12.91 -25.39
C TYR A 174 -9.92 12.37 -26.46
N LYS A 175 -9.66 11.07 -26.42
CA LYS A 175 -8.73 10.42 -27.34
C LYS A 175 -9.32 9.11 -27.83
N ASN A 176 -9.48 9.01 -29.15
CA ASN A 176 -9.85 7.77 -29.82
C ASN A 176 -8.61 7.14 -30.43
N PHE A 177 -8.47 5.84 -30.22
CA PHE A 177 -7.42 4.99 -30.75
C PHE A 177 -8.05 4.05 -31.76
N SER A 178 -7.66 4.17 -33.02
CA SER A 178 -7.97 3.17 -34.05
C SER A 178 -7.03 1.99 -33.86
N LEU A 179 -7.59 0.80 -33.72
CA LEU A 179 -6.89 -0.44 -33.48
C LEU A 179 -6.78 -1.22 -34.78
N ASP A 180 -5.60 -1.79 -35.06
CA ASP A 180 -5.36 -2.56 -36.30
C ASP A 180 -6.03 -3.95 -36.28
N GLN A 181 -6.52 -4.38 -35.12
CA GLN A 181 -7.12 -5.69 -34.88
C GLN A 181 -8.40 -5.51 -34.06
N VAL A 182 -9.27 -6.52 -34.11
CA VAL A 182 -10.51 -6.57 -33.34
C VAL A 182 -10.22 -7.15 -31.95
N PHE A 183 -10.62 -6.42 -30.92
CA PHE A 183 -10.52 -6.83 -29.52
C PHE A 183 -11.90 -7.10 -28.93
N ASP A 184 -11.97 -8.08 -28.04
CA ASP A 184 -13.24 -8.43 -27.38
C ASP A 184 -13.43 -7.66 -26.08
N ASP A 185 -12.33 -7.44 -25.35
CA ASP A 185 -12.40 -6.92 -23.99
C ASP A 185 -11.24 -5.99 -23.65
N VAL A 186 -11.50 -5.11 -22.68
CA VAL A 186 -10.58 -4.10 -22.15
C VAL A 186 -10.54 -4.24 -20.64
N PHE A 187 -9.36 -4.50 -20.09
CA PHE A 187 -9.18 -4.67 -18.66
C PHE A 187 -7.99 -3.86 -18.15
N VAL A 188 -8.05 -3.44 -16.89
CA VAL A 188 -6.93 -2.74 -16.25
C VAL A 188 -5.93 -3.76 -15.72
N ILE A 189 -4.73 -3.80 -16.32
CA ILE A 189 -3.62 -4.67 -15.88
C ILE A 189 -3.06 -4.17 -14.55
N GLY A 190 -2.87 -2.84 -14.42
CA GLY A 190 -2.29 -2.28 -13.21
C GLY A 190 -2.16 -0.78 -13.22
N CYS A 191 -1.94 -0.23 -12.03
CA CYS A 191 -1.65 1.18 -11.82
C CYS A 191 -0.39 1.31 -10.96
N GLY A 192 0.35 2.41 -11.12
CA GLY A 192 1.59 2.62 -10.40
C GLY A 192 2.22 3.97 -10.67
N LEU A 193 3.50 4.08 -10.30
CA LEU A 193 4.29 5.30 -10.44
C LEU A 193 5.51 4.96 -11.28
N GLU A 194 5.77 5.78 -12.28
CA GLU A 194 6.86 5.59 -13.24
C GLU A 194 7.60 6.92 -13.42
N ASN A 195 8.92 6.83 -13.50
CA ASN A 195 9.78 7.96 -13.80
C ASN A 195 10.05 7.89 -15.31
N MET A 196 9.40 8.76 -16.07
CA MET A 196 9.54 8.82 -17.53
C MET A 196 10.87 9.45 -17.96
N ASP A 197 11.42 10.33 -17.13
CA ASP A 197 12.64 11.07 -17.40
C ASP A 197 13.65 10.80 -16.27
N ASP A 198 14.95 10.89 -16.57
CA ASP A 198 16.03 10.93 -15.57
C ASP A 198 15.94 12.18 -14.66
N ASP A 199 15.07 13.13 -15.03
CA ASP A 199 14.73 14.27 -14.20
C ASP A 199 13.83 13.84 -13.04
N TYR A 200 14.46 13.57 -11.89
CA TYR A 200 13.86 13.27 -10.59
C TYR A 200 12.78 14.24 -10.09
N ARG A 201 12.52 15.35 -10.81
CA ARG A 201 11.55 16.38 -10.44
C ARG A 201 10.12 16.00 -10.81
N ASP A 202 9.92 15.34 -11.95
CA ASP A 202 8.58 15.06 -12.46
C ASP A 202 8.26 13.57 -12.37
N LYS A 203 7.30 13.25 -11.50
CA LYS A 203 6.79 11.88 -11.31
C LYS A 203 5.52 11.71 -12.11
N TYR A 204 5.38 10.57 -12.76
CA TYR A 204 4.20 10.24 -13.55
C TYR A 204 3.43 9.07 -12.92
N ALA A 205 2.11 9.19 -12.89
CA ALA A 205 1.20 8.10 -12.62
C ALA A 205 1.02 7.31 -13.91
N LEU A 206 1.10 5.99 -13.79
CA LEU A 206 0.97 5.04 -14.87
C LEU A 206 -0.34 4.26 -14.70
N LEU A 207 -1.10 4.13 -15.77
CA LEU A 207 -2.22 3.21 -15.90
C LEU A 207 -1.97 2.28 -17.08
N LYS A 208 -1.90 0.97 -16.83
CA LYS A 208 -1.75 -0.08 -17.84
C LYS A 208 -3.09 -0.74 -18.11
N ILE A 209 -3.47 -0.75 -19.37
CA ILE A 209 -4.72 -1.29 -19.89
C ILE A 209 -4.35 -2.41 -20.85
N GLY A 210 -4.95 -3.58 -20.66
CA GLY A 210 -4.84 -4.73 -21.55
C GLY A 210 -6.02 -4.76 -22.50
N LEU A 211 -5.74 -5.00 -23.77
CA LEU A 211 -6.70 -5.27 -24.82
C LEU A 211 -6.60 -6.76 -25.16
N ALA A 212 -7.63 -7.55 -24.88
CA ALA A 212 -7.65 -8.99 -25.17
C ALA A 212 -8.08 -9.24 -26.61
N LYS A 213 -7.26 -9.98 -27.38
CA LYS A 213 -7.64 -10.40 -28.75
C LYS A 213 -8.82 -11.35 -28.67
N HIS A 214 -9.72 -11.25 -29.65
CA HIS A 214 -10.74 -12.26 -29.84
C HIS A 214 -10.08 -13.60 -30.18
N GLU A 215 -10.27 -14.64 -29.37
CA GLU A 215 -9.77 -16.00 -29.65
C GLU A 215 -10.59 -16.72 -30.75
N GLY A 216 -11.22 -15.97 -31.65
CA GLY A 216 -11.96 -16.49 -32.79
C GLY A 216 -11.02 -16.94 -33.91
N GLU A 217 -10.69 -18.23 -33.92
CA GLU A 217 -10.19 -19.00 -35.07
C GLU A 217 -9.07 -18.35 -35.91
N ASN A 218 -7.87 -18.20 -35.33
CA ASN A 218 -6.65 -18.15 -36.15
C ASN A 218 -6.23 -19.55 -36.60
N MET A 219 -7.01 -20.13 -37.52
CA MET A 219 -6.50 -21.08 -38.51
C MET A 219 -6.40 -20.30 -39.82
N SER A 220 -5.19 -20.22 -40.40
CA SER A 220 -4.83 -19.48 -41.64
C SER A 220 -4.68 -17.95 -41.43
N SER A 221 -3.52 -17.30 -41.58
CA SER A 221 -2.44 -17.53 -42.54
C SER A 221 -1.22 -16.64 -42.24
N ASN A 222 -0.04 -17.23 -42.46
CA ASN A 222 1.23 -16.67 -42.92
C ASN A 222 1.60 -15.18 -42.67
N ALA A 223 2.68 -15.04 -41.90
CA ALA A 223 3.90 -14.31 -42.22
C ALA A 223 3.77 -12.94 -42.91
N GLN A 224 4.01 -11.87 -42.15
CA GLN A 224 4.77 -10.72 -42.63
C GLN A 224 5.37 -9.91 -41.46
N GLN A 225 6.56 -9.36 -41.74
CA GLN A 225 7.57 -8.81 -40.85
C GLN A 225 7.14 -7.56 -40.05
N PRO A 226 7.83 -7.20 -38.95
CA PRO A 226 7.55 -5.99 -38.19
C PRO A 226 8.06 -4.74 -38.93
N LYS A 227 7.12 -3.89 -39.38
CA LYS A 227 7.40 -2.48 -39.72
C LYS A 227 7.37 -1.66 -38.43
N VAL A 228 8.55 -1.22 -38.00
CA VAL A 228 8.69 -0.17 -36.98
C VAL A 228 8.26 1.16 -37.62
N LEU A 229 7.11 1.69 -37.21
CA LEU A 229 6.63 3.00 -37.62
C LEU A 229 6.92 4.00 -36.49
N GLN A 230 8.07 4.67 -36.57
CA GLN A 230 8.32 5.92 -35.84
C GLN A 230 7.76 7.08 -36.67
N ASN A 231 6.65 7.66 -36.23
CA ASN A 231 6.21 8.97 -36.72
C ASN A 231 6.70 10.05 -35.76
N ILE A 232 7.75 10.77 -36.18
CA ILE A 232 8.07 12.11 -35.67
C ILE A 232 7.40 13.10 -36.62
N SER A 233 6.53 13.92 -36.05
CA SER A 233 5.82 15.02 -36.72
C SER A 233 6.79 16.07 -37.26
N ALA A 234 6.71 16.35 -38.56
CA ALA A 234 7.31 17.52 -39.19
C ALA A 234 6.35 18.14 -40.22
N GLU A 235 5.71 19.24 -39.83
CA GLU A 235 5.25 20.35 -40.68
C GLU A 235 5.89 21.61 -40.02
N GLU A 236 6.47 22.59 -40.70
CA GLU A 236 6.00 23.33 -41.88
C GLU A 236 7.15 23.89 -42.76
N GLN A 237 6.94 23.77 -44.07
CA GLN A 237 7.11 24.75 -45.18
C GLN A 237 8.18 25.86 -45.14
N SER A 238 9.00 25.94 -46.20
CA SER A 238 9.00 27.12 -47.10
C SER A 238 9.63 26.82 -48.48
N GLN A 239 9.00 27.40 -49.49
CA GLN A 239 9.23 27.33 -50.95
C GLN A 239 10.58 27.88 -51.43
N GLY A 240 11.00 27.50 -52.66
CA GLY A 240 11.90 28.34 -53.47
C GLY A 240 12.78 27.62 -54.49
N GLU A 241 12.26 27.50 -55.71
CA GLU A 241 12.86 27.29 -57.05
C GLU A 241 14.40 27.19 -57.27
N THR A 242 14.76 26.37 -58.28
CA THR A 242 15.58 26.68 -59.49
C THR A 242 16.78 25.75 -59.76
N LYS A 243 16.67 25.01 -60.88
CA LYS A 243 17.68 24.56 -61.87
C LYS A 243 19.12 24.25 -61.39
N ALA A 244 19.59 23.05 -61.70
CA ALA A 244 20.43 22.75 -62.88
C ALA A 244 21.20 21.43 -62.67
N SER A 245 21.11 20.54 -63.66
CA SER A 245 22.10 19.49 -63.92
C SER A 245 23.50 20.07 -64.13
N PRO A 246 24.57 19.31 -63.84
CA PRO A 246 25.26 18.66 -64.96
C PRO A 246 25.76 17.23 -64.66
N SER A 247 25.89 16.50 -65.76
CA SER A 247 26.54 15.20 -65.96
C SER A 247 28.04 15.20 -65.65
N TYR A 248 28.58 14.11 -65.10
CA TYR A 248 29.87 13.44 -65.40
C TYR A 248 29.74 12.01 -64.82
N ALA A 249 29.73 10.93 -65.61
CA ALA A 249 30.86 10.25 -66.26
C ALA A 249 31.82 9.57 -65.26
N GLU A 250 31.78 8.23 -65.32
CA GLU A 250 32.84 7.23 -65.01
C GLU A 250 33.39 7.13 -63.59
N GLU A 251 33.26 5.93 -62.99
CA GLU A 251 34.37 5.11 -62.46
C GLU A 251 33.81 3.79 -61.90
N GLU A 252 33.92 2.72 -62.70
CA GLU A 252 34.07 1.35 -62.21
C GLU A 252 35.49 1.23 -61.65
N GLU A 253 35.65 1.06 -60.34
CA GLU A 253 36.73 0.30 -59.67
C GLU A 253 36.61 0.54 -58.15
N GLY A 254 36.27 -0.50 -57.39
CA GLY A 254 36.23 -0.43 -55.92
C GLY A 254 35.37 -1.51 -55.25
N GLU A 255 35.51 -2.77 -55.67
CA GLU A 255 34.71 -3.89 -55.13
C GLU A 255 35.38 -4.63 -53.94
N ASP A 256 36.61 -4.25 -53.55
CA ASP A 256 37.38 -4.99 -52.54
C ASP A 256 37.42 -4.35 -51.13
N ASP A 257 37.05 -3.07 -50.95
CA ASP A 257 37.08 -2.38 -49.63
C ASP A 257 35.75 -2.43 -48.84
N ALA A 258 34.66 -2.84 -49.49
CA ALA A 258 33.33 -2.92 -48.85
C ALA A 258 33.11 -4.20 -48.03
N VAL A 259 33.92 -5.25 -48.27
CA VAL A 259 33.82 -6.55 -47.60
C VAL A 259 34.44 -6.50 -46.20
N GLU A 260 35.50 -5.70 -46.00
CA GLU A 260 36.20 -5.60 -44.72
C GLU A 260 35.43 -4.74 -43.68
N THR A 261 34.59 -3.80 -44.13
CA THR A 261 33.74 -3.01 -43.23
C THR A 261 32.45 -3.74 -42.81
N GLN A 262 32.02 -4.77 -43.55
CA GLN A 262 30.89 -5.60 -43.16
C GLN A 262 31.26 -6.63 -42.09
N SER A 263 32.45 -7.24 -42.17
CA SER A 263 32.92 -8.23 -41.18
C SER A 263 33.08 -7.63 -39.77
N PHE A 264 33.55 -6.37 -39.66
CA PHE A 264 33.70 -5.69 -38.38
C PHE A 264 32.36 -5.38 -37.69
N LYS A 265 31.31 -5.08 -38.48
CA LYS A 265 29.95 -4.85 -37.95
C LYS A 265 29.29 -6.16 -37.49
N GLU A 266 29.52 -7.26 -38.21
CA GLU A 266 29.03 -8.57 -37.80
C GLU A 266 29.68 -9.06 -36.49
N GLU A 267 30.98 -8.83 -36.30
CA GLU A 267 31.65 -9.17 -35.04
C GLU A 267 31.13 -8.37 -33.84
N GLN A 268 30.79 -7.08 -34.04
CA GLN A 268 30.18 -6.27 -32.98
C GLN A 268 28.77 -6.75 -32.63
N ILE A 269 27.96 -7.09 -33.63
CA ILE A 269 26.62 -7.65 -33.40
C ILE A 269 26.71 -8.99 -32.67
N LYS A 270 27.67 -9.85 -33.05
CA LYS A 270 27.87 -11.15 -32.40
C LYS A 270 28.31 -11.01 -30.94
N LYS A 271 29.18 -10.05 -30.63
CA LYS A 271 29.57 -9.74 -29.24
C LYS A 271 28.39 -9.23 -28.41
N TRP A 272 27.55 -8.38 -28.98
CA TRP A 272 26.37 -7.84 -28.28
C TRP A 272 25.35 -8.94 -27.95
N ILE A 273 25.09 -9.86 -28.89
CA ILE A 273 24.20 -11.01 -28.67
C ILE A 273 24.75 -11.96 -27.59
N GLU A 274 26.07 -12.19 -27.58
CA GLU A 274 26.71 -13.05 -26.58
C GLU A 274 26.67 -12.41 -25.18
N GLU A 275 26.89 -11.10 -25.08
CA GLU A 275 26.79 -10.33 -23.83
C GLU A 275 25.35 -10.32 -23.28
N GLU A 276 24.35 -10.12 -24.14
CA GLU A 276 22.94 -10.17 -23.74
C GLU A 276 22.55 -11.55 -23.22
N ARG A 277 23.03 -12.62 -23.88
CA ARG A 277 22.80 -14.00 -23.43
C ARG A 277 23.41 -14.28 -22.06
N LEU A 278 24.61 -13.75 -21.80
CA LEU A 278 25.30 -13.87 -20.52
C LEU A 278 24.55 -13.13 -19.41
N MET A 279 24.01 -11.94 -19.71
CA MET A 279 23.20 -11.14 -18.79
C MET A 279 21.87 -11.84 -18.44
N GLN A 280 21.21 -12.48 -19.41
CA GLN A 280 20.00 -13.26 -19.16
C GLN A 280 20.27 -14.49 -18.27
N GLU A 281 21.39 -15.18 -18.48
CA GLU A 281 21.76 -16.34 -17.66
C GLU A 281 22.11 -15.93 -16.22
N GLU A 282 22.81 -14.80 -16.04
CA GLU A 282 23.08 -14.23 -14.72
C GLU A 282 21.79 -13.85 -13.99
N ASN A 283 20.85 -13.21 -14.67
CA ASN A 283 19.54 -12.87 -14.11
C ASN A 283 18.75 -14.11 -13.68
N ARG A 284 18.74 -15.17 -14.50
CA ARG A 284 18.08 -16.44 -14.16
C ARG A 284 18.72 -17.08 -12.92
N LYS A 285 20.04 -17.03 -12.80
CA LYS A 285 20.78 -17.56 -11.64
C LYS A 285 20.50 -16.74 -10.37
N ALA A 286 20.45 -15.42 -10.48
CA ALA A 286 20.11 -14.52 -9.37
C ALA A 286 18.67 -14.74 -8.88
N GLU A 287 17.72 -15.01 -9.79
CA GLU A 287 16.33 -15.33 -9.44
C GLU A 287 16.22 -16.68 -8.72
N GLN A 288 16.91 -17.71 -9.21
CA GLN A 288 16.97 -19.02 -8.54
C GLN A 288 17.57 -18.90 -7.13
N GLU A 289 18.63 -18.11 -6.95
CA GLU A 289 19.23 -17.89 -5.64
C GLU A 289 18.26 -17.17 -4.68
N LYS A 290 17.54 -16.15 -5.17
CA LYS A 290 16.49 -15.46 -4.40
C LYS A 290 15.39 -16.43 -3.95
N LEU A 291 14.93 -17.32 -4.84
CA LEU A 291 13.92 -18.34 -4.50
C LEU A 291 14.42 -19.33 -3.44
N VAL A 292 15.67 -19.79 -3.54
CA VAL A 292 16.29 -20.68 -2.53
C VAL A 292 16.41 -19.97 -1.19
N LYS A 293 16.80 -18.69 -1.16
CA LYS A 293 16.91 -17.89 0.07
C LYS A 293 15.54 -17.70 0.73
N GLN A 294 14.51 -17.38 -0.05
CA GLN A 294 13.13 -17.26 0.45
C GLN A 294 12.59 -18.58 1.01
N ARG A 295 12.86 -19.72 0.36
CA ARG A 295 12.47 -21.05 0.89
C ARG A 295 13.14 -21.35 2.23
N LYS A 296 14.44 -21.11 2.35
CA LYS A 296 15.18 -21.29 3.61
C LYS A 296 14.65 -20.38 4.73
N GLU A 297 14.26 -19.14 4.40
CA GLU A 297 13.68 -18.22 5.37
C GLU A 297 12.28 -18.68 5.83
N LYS A 298 11.41 -19.11 4.90
CA LYS A 298 10.10 -19.68 5.22
C LYS A 298 10.23 -20.91 6.12
N GLU A 299 11.17 -21.81 5.83
CA GLU A 299 11.41 -23.01 6.63
C GLU A 299 11.88 -22.66 8.06
N LYS A 300 12.74 -21.64 8.20
CA LYS A 300 13.17 -21.13 9.53
C LYS A 300 11.99 -20.54 10.31
N LYS A 301 11.15 -19.72 9.66
CA LYS A 301 9.94 -19.15 10.28
C LYS A 301 8.96 -20.24 10.72
N GLU A 302 8.75 -21.26 9.89
CA GLU A 302 7.88 -22.39 10.22
C GLU A 302 8.40 -23.21 11.41
N LYS A 303 9.71 -23.50 11.45
CA LYS A 303 10.35 -24.17 12.60
C LYS A 303 10.21 -23.37 13.89
N GLN A 304 10.37 -22.05 13.81
CA GLN A 304 10.20 -21.17 14.97
C GLN A 304 8.73 -21.11 15.44
N ALA A 305 7.78 -21.06 14.51
CA ALA A 305 6.35 -21.10 14.82
C ALA A 305 5.95 -22.43 15.48
N LYS A 306 6.43 -23.57 14.98
CA LYS A 306 6.21 -24.89 15.59
C LYS A 306 6.77 -24.98 17.01
N LEU A 307 7.96 -24.42 17.26
CA LEU A 307 8.53 -24.35 18.61
C LEU A 307 7.71 -23.46 19.55
N LYS A 308 7.22 -22.32 19.07
CA LYS A 308 6.37 -21.41 19.86
C LYS A 308 5.03 -22.06 20.20
N ALA A 309 4.37 -22.71 19.23
CA ALA A 309 3.13 -23.44 19.44
C ALA A 309 3.29 -24.60 20.45
N LYS A 310 4.42 -25.32 20.41
CA LYS A 310 4.73 -26.38 21.38
C LYS A 310 4.95 -25.84 22.80
N LYS A 311 5.59 -24.68 22.95
CA LYS A 311 5.74 -24.01 24.25
C LYS A 311 4.39 -23.53 24.79
N GLU A 312 3.56 -22.95 23.94
CA GLU A 312 2.24 -22.46 24.32
C GLU A 312 1.29 -23.59 24.75
N SER A 313 1.30 -24.71 24.03
CA SER A 313 0.48 -25.88 24.41
C SER A 313 0.90 -26.49 25.74
N LEU A 314 2.19 -26.51 26.06
CA LEU A 314 2.71 -26.92 27.38
C LEU A 314 2.24 -25.98 28.49
N ILE A 315 2.32 -24.67 28.28
CA ILE A 315 1.84 -23.66 29.25
C ILE A 315 0.33 -23.82 29.47
N ARG A 316 -0.45 -24.01 28.39
CA ARG A 316 -1.89 -24.23 28.47
C ARG A 316 -2.23 -25.50 29.26
N LYS A 317 -1.51 -26.61 29.01
CA LYS A 317 -1.66 -27.87 29.76
C LYS A 317 -1.32 -27.70 31.24
N GLN A 318 -0.27 -26.94 31.57
CA GLN A 318 0.11 -26.68 32.96
C GLN A 318 -0.92 -25.79 33.68
N LYS A 319 -1.44 -24.74 33.02
CA LYS A 319 -2.51 -23.89 33.56
C LYS A 319 -3.79 -24.70 33.81
N ALA A 320 -4.18 -25.58 32.89
CA ALA A 320 -5.33 -26.46 33.07
C ALA A 320 -5.17 -27.39 34.28
N LYS A 321 -3.99 -28.03 34.44
CA LYS A 321 -3.70 -28.87 35.62
C LYS A 321 -3.83 -28.09 36.94
N ARG A 322 -3.29 -26.86 37.01
CA ARG A 322 -3.42 -25.99 38.20
C ARG A 322 -4.88 -25.61 38.49
N ALA A 323 -5.69 -25.35 37.47
CA ALA A 323 -7.11 -25.06 37.63
C ALA A 323 -7.89 -26.28 38.18
N HIS A 324 -7.59 -27.49 37.72
CA HIS A 324 -8.20 -28.71 38.23
C HIS A 324 -7.83 -29.01 39.69
N GLN A 325 -6.58 -28.75 40.10
CA GLN A 325 -6.16 -28.90 41.50
C GLN A 325 -6.90 -27.91 42.43
N LYS A 326 -7.05 -26.65 42.02
CA LYS A 326 -7.84 -25.66 42.80
C LYS A 326 -9.30 -26.08 42.96
N LYS A 327 -9.92 -26.66 41.92
CA LYS A 327 -11.30 -27.17 42.01
C LYS A 327 -11.44 -28.36 42.98
N LYS A 328 -10.44 -29.25 43.07
CA LYS A 328 -10.45 -30.38 44.00
C LYS A 328 -10.22 -29.96 45.47
N GLN A 329 -9.52 -28.86 45.72
CA GLN A 329 -9.30 -28.35 47.08
C GLN A 329 -10.44 -27.47 47.61
N GLY A 330 -11.31 -26.94 46.74
CA GLY A 330 -12.46 -26.12 47.13
C GLY A 330 -13.76 -26.89 47.44
N SER A 331 -13.73 -28.22 47.39
CA SER A 331 -14.93 -29.06 47.59
C SER A 331 -14.90 -29.88 48.90
N SER A 332 -14.05 -29.55 49.86
CA SER A 332 -14.24 -30.05 51.24
C SER A 332 -15.35 -29.22 51.90
N PRO A 333 -16.50 -29.83 52.28
CA PRO A 333 -17.52 -29.12 53.02
C PRO A 333 -16.96 -28.76 54.40
N SER A 334 -16.89 -27.46 54.70
CA SER A 334 -16.53 -26.96 56.01
C SER A 334 -17.62 -27.32 57.01
N THR A 335 -17.50 -28.47 57.66
CA THR A 335 -18.23 -28.79 58.87
C THR A 335 -17.77 -27.83 59.96
N THR A 336 -18.63 -26.86 60.28
CA THR A 336 -18.46 -25.88 61.34
C THR A 336 -18.59 -26.58 62.69
N LEU A 337 -17.47 -26.85 63.35
CA LEU A 337 -17.46 -27.14 64.79
C LEU A 337 -16.93 -25.92 65.54
N LYS A 338 -17.84 -25.29 66.29
CA LYS A 338 -17.55 -24.36 67.38
C LYS A 338 -16.67 -25.07 68.41
N ILE A 339 -15.50 -24.53 68.71
CA ILE A 339 -14.80 -24.77 69.98
C ILE A 339 -14.26 -23.42 70.48
N GLU A 340 -14.67 -23.07 71.69
CA GLU A 340 -14.22 -21.91 72.46
C GLU A 340 -12.79 -22.09 73.00
N VAL A 341 -12.04 -20.99 72.94
CA VAL A 341 -11.04 -20.43 73.88
C VAL A 341 -10.12 -21.38 74.67
N GLY A 342 -8.80 -21.18 74.50
CA GLY A 342 -7.79 -21.56 75.49
C GLY A 342 -6.35 -21.22 75.07
N TYR A 343 -5.73 -20.27 75.79
CA TYR A 343 -4.36 -19.75 75.67
C TYR A 343 -3.24 -20.81 75.57
N LYS A 344 -2.17 -20.54 74.78
CA LYS A 344 -0.78 -20.34 75.26
C LYS A 344 0.26 -20.28 74.13
N ASP A 345 1.29 -19.49 74.41
CA ASP A 345 2.56 -19.32 73.70
C ASP A 345 3.30 -20.63 73.40
N ASN A 346 4.03 -20.68 72.27
CA ASN A 346 5.49 -20.86 72.22
C ASN A 346 6.03 -21.12 70.81
N ASN A 347 6.89 -20.19 70.38
CA ASN A 347 8.19 -20.35 69.74
C ASN A 347 8.68 -21.78 69.38
N SER A 348 9.10 -22.01 68.13
CA SER A 348 10.44 -22.50 67.76
C SER A 348 10.57 -22.90 66.27
N ASN A 349 11.76 -22.59 65.75
CA ASN A 349 12.30 -22.88 64.43
C ASN A 349 12.22 -24.36 64.00
N THR A 350 12.26 -24.62 62.69
CA THR A 350 13.34 -25.45 62.07
C THR A 350 13.26 -25.45 60.54
N ASP A 351 14.39 -25.13 59.93
CA ASP A 351 14.78 -25.53 58.58
C ASP A 351 14.73 -27.06 58.42
N VAL A 352 14.41 -27.57 57.23
CA VAL A 352 15.06 -28.75 56.62
C VAL A 352 14.75 -28.82 55.12
N ALA A 353 15.81 -29.17 54.41
CA ALA A 353 16.02 -29.30 52.98
C ALA A 353 15.08 -30.26 52.22
N GLY A 354 14.94 -29.96 50.93
CA GLY A 354 15.18 -30.84 49.77
C GLY A 354 14.73 -32.31 49.81
N SER A 355 13.97 -32.72 48.80
CA SER A 355 14.29 -33.94 48.05
C SER A 355 13.39 -34.07 46.82
N ASP A 356 14.02 -34.48 45.74
CA ASP A 356 13.47 -34.91 44.47
C ASP A 356 12.41 -36.00 44.63
N ASN A 357 11.44 -36.03 43.71
CA ASN A 357 10.84 -37.30 43.28
C ASN A 357 10.34 -37.21 41.84
N GLU A 358 11.03 -37.98 40.99
CA GLU A 358 10.56 -38.56 39.74
C GLU A 358 9.35 -39.50 39.97
N SER A 359 8.85 -40.07 38.87
CA SER A 359 7.80 -41.09 38.74
C SER A 359 6.37 -40.53 38.59
N THR A 360 5.48 -41.04 37.75
CA THR A 360 5.46 -42.17 36.80
C THR A 360 4.18 -42.00 35.97
N ASN A 361 4.15 -42.64 34.81
CA ASN A 361 2.97 -42.81 33.96
C ASN A 361 1.77 -43.41 34.73
N SER A 362 0.57 -42.92 34.41
CA SER A 362 -0.66 -43.71 34.56
C SER A 362 -1.66 -43.27 33.50
N GLU A 363 -1.77 -44.13 32.51
CA GLU A 363 -2.92 -44.25 31.62
C GLU A 363 -4.15 -44.62 32.45
N SER A 364 -5.26 -43.95 32.20
CA SER A 364 -6.59 -44.51 32.48
C SER A 364 -7.60 -43.82 31.58
N ASP A 365 -8.07 -44.59 30.61
CA ASP A 365 -9.36 -44.42 29.95
C ASP A 365 -10.47 -44.66 30.98
N MET A 366 -11.52 -43.83 31.00
CA MET A 366 -12.86 -44.19 31.45
C MET A 366 -13.86 -43.10 31.02
N ASN A 367 -14.50 -43.38 29.88
CA ASN A 367 -15.94 -43.40 29.62
C ASN A 367 -16.94 -42.59 30.47
N SER A 368 -17.88 -41.97 29.73
CA SER A 368 -19.31 -41.75 30.03
C SER A 368 -19.66 -40.71 31.12
N CYS A 369 -20.80 -40.01 31.14
CA CYS A 369 -21.88 -39.60 30.24
C CYS A 369 -22.76 -38.68 31.11
N SER A 370 -23.39 -37.66 30.50
CA SER A 370 -24.68 -37.01 30.88
C SER A 370 -25.03 -36.77 32.36
N PHE A 371 -25.48 -35.56 32.72
CA PHE A 371 -26.89 -35.25 32.98
C PHE A 371 -27.10 -33.78 33.37
N LEU A 372 -28.28 -33.32 33.01
CA LEU A 372 -28.86 -31.98 33.03
C LEU A 372 -29.01 -31.39 34.44
N SER A 373 -28.95 -30.06 34.54
CA SER A 373 -29.81 -29.32 35.46
C SER A 373 -29.96 -27.88 35.00
N ASP A 374 -31.19 -27.55 34.62
CA ASP A 374 -31.70 -26.21 34.31
C ASP A 374 -31.48 -25.23 35.47
N ASN A 375 -31.13 -23.99 35.13
CA ASN A 375 -31.66 -22.86 35.89
C ASN A 375 -31.74 -21.60 35.01
N THR A 376 -32.99 -21.16 34.86
CA THR A 376 -33.50 -20.03 34.11
C THR A 376 -33.02 -18.69 34.65
N LEU A 377 -32.35 -17.90 33.81
CA LEU A 377 -32.31 -16.44 33.92
C LEU A 377 -32.29 -15.84 32.50
N ARG A 378 -33.36 -15.10 32.17
CA ARG A 378 -33.60 -14.48 30.87
C ARG A 378 -32.42 -13.58 30.48
N ARG A 379 -31.57 -14.07 29.59
CA ARG A 379 -30.68 -13.26 28.75
C ARG A 379 -31.30 -13.16 27.37
N HIS A 380 -31.27 -11.97 26.79
CA HIS A 380 -31.63 -11.74 25.40
C HIS A 380 -30.87 -12.74 24.52
N VAL A 381 -31.62 -13.63 23.88
CA VAL A 381 -31.11 -14.65 22.97
C VAL A 381 -30.91 -13.96 21.63
N SER A 382 -29.66 -13.67 21.28
CA SER A 382 -29.27 -13.42 19.91
C SER A 382 -29.69 -14.63 19.07
N PRO A 383 -30.16 -14.45 17.82
CA PRO A 383 -30.48 -15.58 16.95
C PRO A 383 -29.30 -16.56 16.93
N ILE A 384 -29.57 -17.81 17.29
CA ILE A 384 -28.61 -18.89 17.14
C ILE A 384 -28.56 -19.14 15.62
N LEU A 385 -27.49 -18.68 14.99
CA LEU A 385 -27.15 -19.13 13.65
C LEU A 385 -26.78 -20.60 13.80
N GLU A 386 -27.64 -21.49 13.35
CA GLU A 386 -27.28 -22.89 13.18
C GLU A 386 -26.09 -22.93 12.23
N ASP A 387 -25.05 -23.68 12.61
CA ASP A 387 -23.96 -24.03 11.71
C ASP A 387 -24.59 -24.89 10.60
N VAL A 388 -25.09 -24.24 9.54
CA VAL A 388 -25.55 -24.93 8.34
C VAL A 388 -24.30 -25.53 7.72
N GLU A 389 -24.17 -26.84 7.88
CA GLU A 389 -23.15 -27.64 7.20
C GLU A 389 -23.35 -27.43 5.70
N ASP A 390 -22.49 -26.60 5.12
CA ASP A 390 -22.55 -26.25 3.71
C ASP A 390 -21.96 -27.41 2.89
N GLU A 391 -22.86 -28.26 2.37
CA GLU A 391 -22.53 -29.41 1.52
C GLU A 391 -21.68 -29.02 0.29
N GLU A 392 -21.70 -27.75 -0.11
CA GLU A 392 -20.84 -27.23 -1.17
C GLU A 392 -19.37 -27.11 -0.71
N LEU A 393 -19.15 -26.74 0.55
CA LEU A 393 -17.84 -26.62 1.17
C LEU A 393 -17.19 -28.00 1.35
N ASP A 394 -17.99 -29.02 1.67
CA ASP A 394 -17.53 -30.41 1.74
C ASP A 394 -17.20 -30.97 0.34
N ARG A 395 -18.03 -30.69 -0.67
CA ARG A 395 -17.73 -31.05 -2.07
C ARG A 395 -16.44 -30.41 -2.57
N TYR A 396 -16.22 -29.14 -2.22
CA TYR A 396 -14.99 -28.43 -2.60
C TYR A 396 -13.76 -29.09 -1.96
N ASN A 397 -13.82 -29.41 -0.66
CA ASN A 397 -12.73 -30.08 0.03
C ASN A 397 -12.45 -31.48 -0.52
N GLU A 398 -13.48 -32.24 -0.89
CA GLU A 398 -13.31 -33.55 -1.51
C GLU A 398 -12.66 -33.43 -2.91
N SER A 399 -13.04 -32.42 -3.70
CA SER A 399 -12.47 -32.16 -5.03
C SER A 399 -10.97 -31.81 -4.98
N LEU A 400 -10.55 -31.09 -3.94
CA LEU A 400 -9.15 -30.76 -3.70
C LEU A 400 -8.32 -32.01 -3.36
N SER A 401 -8.91 -32.97 -2.66
CA SER A 401 -8.25 -34.23 -2.26
C SER A 401 -8.14 -35.24 -3.42
N ARG A 402 -9.07 -35.17 -4.39
CA ARG A 402 -9.09 -36.03 -5.58
C ARG A 402 -8.27 -35.48 -6.75
N SER A 403 -7.75 -34.26 -6.64
CA SER A 403 -6.89 -33.69 -7.68
C SER A 403 -5.60 -34.53 -7.79
N PRO A 404 -5.30 -35.12 -8.95
CA PRO A 404 -4.15 -36.02 -9.10
C PRO A 404 -2.85 -35.27 -8.78
N ARG A 405 -2.14 -35.70 -7.74
CA ARG A 405 -0.82 -35.17 -7.33
C ARG A 405 0.32 -35.61 -8.27
N GLY A 406 0.04 -35.83 -9.55
CA GLY A 406 0.99 -36.29 -10.53
C GLY A 406 1.31 -35.19 -11.54
N ASN A 407 2.58 -34.80 -11.63
CA ASN A 407 3.09 -34.01 -12.75
C ASN A 407 2.89 -34.84 -14.03
N SER A 408 1.89 -34.50 -14.84
CA SER A 408 1.84 -34.95 -16.22
C SER A 408 2.85 -34.10 -16.99
N ILE A 409 4.04 -34.66 -17.20
CA ILE A 409 4.98 -34.19 -18.21
C ILE A 409 4.44 -34.74 -19.53
N ILE A 410 3.97 -33.85 -20.39
CA ILE A 410 3.70 -34.16 -21.80
C ILE A 410 5.04 -33.94 -22.50
N GLU A 411 5.70 -35.04 -22.87
CA GLU A 411 6.79 -35.01 -23.86
C GLU A 411 6.14 -35.08 -25.24
N ASP A 412 6.18 -33.97 -25.97
CA ASP A 412 5.81 -33.94 -27.39
C ASP A 412 6.93 -34.62 -28.22
N MET A 413 6.54 -35.59 -29.06
CA MET A 413 7.36 -36.16 -30.15
C MET A 413 7.06 -35.49 -31.48
#